data_AF-A0A1M5QP61-F1
#
_entry.id   AF-A0A1M5QP61-F1
#
_cell.length_a   1.000
_cell.length_b   1.000
_cell.length_c   1.000
_cell.angle_alpha   90.00
_cell.angle_beta   90.00
_cell.angle_gamma   90.00
#
_symmetry.space_group_name_H-M   'P 1'
#
loop_
_entity.id
_entity.type
_entity.pdbx_description
1 polymer ?
#
loop_
_entity_poly.entity_id
_entity_poly.type
_entity_poly.pdbx_seq_one_letter_code
_entity_poly.pdbx_strand_id
1 'polypeptide(L)'
;MRIRSKQDLWSGVMFLGTGLFFAAVASEYQMGTAARMGPGYFPFWLGMLLALLGAGIALGALSPKAEETEIDKFDWRIVILIVGSVSLYGALLEPLGVYLSTFILVMLSSLAGHDFNWKVAAANGVFLVVFSYLAFVKGLGLIFPLWPSLGLN
;
A
#
# COMPACT_ATOMS: atom_id res chain seq x y z
N MET A 1 -29.20 8.27 15.87
CA MET A 1 -28.30 7.42 15.07
C MET A 1 -27.67 6.42 16.03
N ARG A 2 -27.83 5.11 15.80
CA ARG A 2 -27.29 4.05 16.69
C ARG A 2 -26.13 3.39 15.93
N ILE A 3 -24.94 3.41 16.51
CA ILE A 3 -23.75 2.77 15.90
C ILE A 3 -23.96 1.26 16.01
N ARG A 4 -24.11 0.57 14.88
CA ARG A 4 -24.29 -0.90 14.86
C ARG A 4 -22.98 -1.61 14.51
N SER A 5 -22.33 -1.20 13.43
CA SER A 5 -20.99 -1.71 13.08
C SER A 5 -19.91 -0.82 13.67
N LYS A 6 -19.37 -1.18 14.85
CA LYS A 6 -18.27 -0.40 15.48
C LYS A 6 -16.98 -0.55 14.65
N GLN A 7 -16.75 -1.73 14.09
CA GLN A 7 -15.56 -2.01 13.30
C GLN A 7 -15.50 -1.16 12.02
N ASP A 8 -16.60 -1.09 11.26
CA ASP A 8 -16.65 -0.28 10.03
C ASP A 8 -16.58 1.22 10.34
N LEU A 9 -17.20 1.66 11.44
CA LEU A 9 -17.11 3.06 11.83
C LEU A 9 -15.65 3.47 12.08
N TRP A 10 -14.92 2.69 12.88
CA TRP A 10 -13.54 3.02 13.23
C TRP A 10 -12.55 2.80 12.09
N SER A 11 -12.74 1.78 11.25
CA SER A 11 -11.91 1.58 10.04
C SER A 11 -12.16 2.71 9.02
N GLY A 12 -13.42 3.12 8.84
CA GLY A 12 -13.79 4.26 8.00
C GLY A 12 -13.19 5.57 8.49
N VAL A 13 -13.25 5.85 9.80
CA VAL A 13 -12.59 7.01 10.42
C VAL A 13 -11.07 6.96 10.24
N MET A 14 -10.45 5.79 10.40
CA MET A 14 -9.00 5.62 10.18
C MET A 14 -8.61 5.93 8.73
N PHE A 15 -9.34 5.42 7.74
CA PHE A 15 -9.11 5.72 6.34
C PHE A 15 -9.37 7.18 6.00
N LEU A 16 -10.43 7.78 6.56
CA LEU A 16 -10.73 9.20 6.41
C LEU A 16 -9.57 10.07 6.93
N GLY A 17 -9.16 9.85 8.18
CA GLY A 17 -8.09 10.62 8.81
C GLY A 17 -6.75 10.45 8.11
N THR A 18 -6.37 9.20 7.80
CA THR A 18 -5.10 8.90 7.11
C THR A 18 -5.10 9.47 5.69
N GLY A 19 -6.21 9.34 4.96
CA GLY A 19 -6.35 9.89 3.62
C GLY A 19 -6.23 11.41 3.59
N LEU A 20 -6.92 12.09 4.51
CA LEU A 20 -6.81 13.55 4.66
C LEU A 20 -5.41 13.99 5.08
N PHE A 21 -4.76 13.24 5.97
CA PHE A 21 -3.37 13.52 6.37
C PHE A 21 -2.42 13.47 5.18
N PHE A 22 -2.45 12.39 4.39
CA PHE A 22 -1.60 12.30 3.21
C PHE A 22 -1.97 13.33 2.14
N ALA A 23 -3.25 13.65 1.95
CA ALA A 23 -3.67 14.70 1.03
C ALA A 23 -3.14 16.08 1.46
N ALA A 24 -3.24 16.42 2.76
CA ALA A 24 -2.72 17.67 3.29
C ALA A 24 -1.19 17.77 3.12
N VAL A 25 -0.45 16.75 3.55
CA VAL A 25 1.02 16.73 3.43
C VAL A 25 1.46 16.78 1.97
N ALA A 26 0.80 16.01 1.10
CA ALA A 26 1.11 15.98 -0.33
C ALA A 26 0.85 17.31 -1.04
N SER A 27 -0.07 18.14 -0.52
CA SER A 27 -0.37 19.46 -1.09
C SER A 27 0.76 20.48 -0.91
N GLU A 28 1.70 20.20 -0.01
CA GLU A 28 2.93 20.99 0.16
C GLU A 28 4.01 20.65 -0.89
N TYR A 29 3.86 19.53 -1.61
CA TYR A 29 4.80 19.10 -2.64
C TYR A 29 4.35 19.55 -4.04
N GLN A 30 5.30 19.60 -4.98
CA GLN A 30 4.98 19.91 -6.37
C GLN A 30 4.03 18.86 -6.95
N MET A 31 2.92 19.34 -7.53
CA MET A 31 1.92 18.47 -8.13
C MET A 31 2.28 18.04 -9.56
N GLY A 32 2.87 18.93 -10.35
CA GLY A 32 3.12 18.67 -11.78
C GLY A 32 1.81 18.50 -12.56
N THR A 33 1.82 17.63 -13.57
CA THR A 33 0.64 17.31 -14.40
C THR A 33 0.39 15.81 -14.41
N ALA A 34 -0.76 15.36 -14.92
CA ALA A 34 -1.04 13.93 -15.07
C ALA A 34 0.00 13.20 -15.95
N ALA A 35 0.59 13.90 -16.93
CA ALA A 35 1.64 13.34 -17.80
C ALA A 35 3.04 13.44 -17.19
N ARG A 36 3.25 14.30 -16.19
CA ARG A 36 4.51 14.51 -15.48
C ARG A 36 4.20 14.73 -14.00
N MET A 37 3.84 13.64 -13.34
CA MET A 37 3.42 13.65 -11.95
C MET A 37 4.59 14.09 -11.06
N GLY A 38 4.38 15.14 -10.28
CA GLY A 38 5.31 15.51 -9.21
C GLY A 38 5.12 14.61 -7.98
N PRO A 39 6.01 14.70 -6.97
CA PRO A 39 5.98 13.85 -5.79
C PRO A 39 4.68 13.96 -4.97
N GLY A 40 3.99 15.11 -5.05
CA GLY A 40 2.70 15.31 -4.38
C GLY A 40 1.50 14.70 -5.12
N TYR A 41 1.60 14.46 -6.43
CA TYR A 41 0.44 14.08 -7.25
C TYR A 41 -0.22 12.78 -6.79
N PHE A 42 0.58 11.72 -6.70
CA PHE A 42 0.07 10.39 -6.39
C PHE A 42 -0.42 10.30 -4.94
N PRO A 43 0.34 10.72 -3.91
CA PRO A 43 -0.14 10.68 -2.53
C PRO A 43 -1.38 11.54 -2.29
N PHE A 44 -1.54 12.69 -2.95
CA PHE A 44 -2.72 13.53 -2.80
C PHE A 44 -3.99 12.84 -3.31
N TRP A 45 -3.98 12.39 -4.57
CA TRP A 45 -5.18 11.78 -5.16
C TRP A 45 -5.52 10.44 -4.53
N LEU A 46 -4.50 9.66 -4.16
CA LEU A 46 -4.71 8.42 -3.40
C LEU A 46 -5.28 8.71 -2.00
N GLY A 47 -4.76 9.74 -1.32
CA GLY A 47 -5.27 10.20 -0.02
C GLY A 47 -6.72 10.68 -0.10
N MET A 48 -7.07 11.45 -1.13
CA MET A 48 -8.45 11.89 -1.38
C MET A 48 -9.39 10.71 -1.65
N LEU A 49 -8.99 9.74 -2.47
CA LEU A 49 -9.78 8.55 -2.73
C LEU A 49 -9.99 7.73 -1.45
N LEU A 50 -8.92 7.54 -0.68
CA LEU A 50 -8.97 6.85 0.61
C LEU A 50 -9.90 7.57 1.60
N ALA A 51 -9.86 8.90 1.61
CA ALA A 51 -10.73 9.73 2.45
C ALA A 51 -12.21 9.56 2.09
N LEU A 52 -12.53 9.58 0.79
CA LEU A 52 -13.90 9.39 0.30
C LEU A 52 -14.43 7.99 0.60
N LEU A 53 -13.61 6.95 0.38
CA LEU A 53 -13.98 5.57 0.72
C LEU A 53 -14.18 5.41 2.23
N GLY A 54 -13.28 5.98 3.05
CA GLY A 54 -13.39 5.97 4.51
C GLY A 54 -14.66 6.65 5.02
N ALA A 55 -15.01 7.82 4.45
CA ALA A 55 -16.26 8.50 4.76
C ALA A 55 -17.48 7.64 4.38
N GLY A 56 -17.46 7.00 3.20
CA GLY A 56 -18.52 6.09 2.77
C GLY A 56 -18.73 4.91 3.73
N ILE A 57 -17.63 4.27 4.16
CA ILE A 57 -17.65 3.16 5.13
C ILE A 57 -18.20 3.63 6.49
N ALA A 58 -17.69 4.75 7.01
CA ALA A 58 -18.12 5.30 8.29
C ALA A 58 -19.61 5.70 8.31
N LEU A 59 -20.11 6.28 7.21
CA LEU A 59 -21.53 6.59 7.05
C LEU A 59 -22.37 5.31 6.91
N GLY A 60 -21.86 4.28 6.20
CA GLY A 60 -22.49 2.98 6.07
C GLY A 60 -22.70 2.27 7.42
N ALA A 61 -21.75 2.41 8.35
CA ALA A 61 -21.82 1.88 9.72
C ALA A 61 -23.00 2.43 10.57
N LEU A 62 -23.53 3.61 10.20
CA LEU A 62 -24.67 4.23 10.86
C LEU A 62 -26.01 3.75 10.28
N SER A 63 -25.99 2.98 9.21
CA SER A 63 -27.19 2.44 8.56
C SER A 63 -27.93 1.47 9.49
N PRO A 64 -29.27 1.51 9.56
CA PRO A 64 -30.05 0.52 10.29
C PRO A 64 -29.85 -0.92 9.81
N LYS A 65 -29.41 -1.09 8.56
CA LYS A 65 -29.12 -2.38 7.91
C LYS A 65 -27.69 -2.88 8.18
N ALA A 66 -26.85 -2.11 8.86
CA ALA A 66 -25.48 -2.51 9.16
C ALA A 66 -25.46 -3.68 10.16
N GLU A 67 -24.51 -4.59 9.95
CA GLU A 67 -24.27 -5.73 10.83
C GLU A 67 -23.74 -5.23 12.18
N GLU A 68 -24.10 -5.92 13.27
CA GLU A 68 -23.59 -5.58 14.59
C GLU A 68 -22.20 -6.22 14.78
N THR A 69 -21.17 -5.38 14.77
CA THR A 69 -19.77 -5.81 14.92
C THR A 69 -19.12 -5.09 16.09
N GLU A 70 -18.19 -5.78 16.74
CA GLU A 70 -17.32 -5.22 17.76
C GLU A 70 -15.90 -5.02 17.22
N ILE A 71 -15.10 -4.21 17.90
CA ILE A 71 -13.72 -3.94 17.50
C ILE A 71 -12.86 -5.08 18.04
N ASP A 72 -12.27 -5.86 17.14
CA ASP A 72 -11.27 -6.86 17.51
C ASP A 72 -9.97 -6.22 18.00
N LYS A 73 -9.13 -7.04 18.64
CA LYS A 73 -7.81 -6.59 19.10
C LYS A 73 -6.94 -6.20 17.92
N PHE A 74 -6.17 -5.12 18.10
CA PHE A 74 -5.23 -4.66 17.08
C PHE A 74 -4.08 -5.65 16.92
N ASP A 75 -3.87 -6.12 15.68
CA ASP A 75 -2.79 -7.05 15.36
C ASP A 75 -1.50 -6.28 14.99
N TRP A 76 -0.70 -5.98 16.01
CA TRP A 76 0.60 -5.32 15.84
C TRP A 76 1.58 -6.12 14.99
N ARG A 77 1.45 -7.46 14.94
CA ARG A 77 2.33 -8.29 14.13
C ARG A 77 2.08 -8.02 12.65
N ILE A 78 0.82 -7.94 12.23
CA ILE A 78 0.46 -7.61 10.83
C ILE A 78 1.00 -6.22 10.47
N VAL A 79 0.80 -5.23 11.34
CA VAL A 79 1.27 -3.86 11.08
C VAL A 79 2.79 -3.80 10.92
N ILE A 80 3.54 -4.41 11.84
CA ILE A 80 5.01 -4.44 11.79
C ILE A 80 5.48 -5.20 10.55
N LEU A 81 4.84 -6.31 10.18
CA LEU A 81 5.21 -7.07 8.99
C LEU A 81 4.99 -6.25 7.71
N ILE A 82 3.83 -5.61 7.54
CA ILE A 82 3.53 -4.86 6.32
C ILE A 82 4.38 -3.59 6.23
N VAL A 83 4.40 -2.76 7.27
CA VAL A 83 5.20 -1.52 7.30
C VAL A 83 6.69 -1.86 7.18
N GLY A 84 7.17 -2.85 7.93
CA GLY A 84 8.55 -3.30 7.89
C GLY A 84 8.96 -3.84 6.52
N SER A 85 8.08 -4.60 5.84
CA SER A 85 8.36 -5.11 4.49
C SER A 85 8.48 -3.98 3.46
N VAL A 86 7.60 -2.98 3.53
CA VAL A 86 7.63 -1.80 2.63
C VAL A 86 8.87 -0.94 2.91
N SER A 87 9.21 -0.69 4.17
CA SER A 87 10.43 0.05 4.52
C SER A 87 11.68 -0.70 4.09
N LEU A 88 11.72 -2.02 4.27
CA LEU A 88 12.83 -2.86 3.82
C LEU A 88 12.95 -2.86 2.29
N TYR A 89 11.84 -2.90 1.56
CA TYR A 89 11.86 -2.74 0.10
C TYR A 89 12.54 -1.45 -0.33
N GLY A 90 12.19 -0.32 0.30
CA GLY A 90 12.84 0.96 0.01
C GLY A 90 14.35 0.94 0.24
N ALA A 91 14.80 0.30 1.34
CA ALA A 91 16.22 0.15 1.65
C ALA A 91 16.95 -0.84 0.73
N LEU A 92 16.28 -1.89 0.25
CA LEU A 92 16.86 -2.91 -0.62
C LEU A 92 16.79 -2.55 -2.11
N LEU A 93 15.97 -1.57 -2.50
CA LEU A 93 15.76 -1.22 -3.89
C LEU A 93 17.05 -0.79 -4.59
N GLU A 94 17.84 0.07 -3.94
CA GLU A 94 19.12 0.54 -4.48
C GLU A 94 20.19 -0.59 -4.56
N PRO A 95 20.49 -1.35 -3.48
CA PRO A 95 21.55 -2.36 -3.54
C PRO A 95 21.16 -3.66 -4.26
N LEU A 96 19.90 -4.10 -4.20
CA LEU A 96 19.46 -5.39 -4.76
C LEU A 96 18.71 -5.25 -6.09
N GLY A 97 18.32 -4.04 -6.47
CA GLY A 97 17.53 -3.77 -7.65
C GLY A 97 16.07 -4.27 -7.54
N VAL A 98 15.27 -3.89 -8.53
CA VAL A 98 13.81 -4.10 -8.57
C VAL A 98 13.43 -5.58 -8.45
N TYR A 99 14.17 -6.50 -9.07
CA TYR A 99 13.74 -7.91 -9.13
C TYR A 99 13.78 -8.58 -7.76
N LEU A 100 14.91 -8.45 -7.05
CA LEU A 100 15.06 -9.06 -5.74
C LEU A 100 14.30 -8.30 -4.66
N SER A 101 14.31 -6.97 -4.67
CA SER A 101 13.58 -6.17 -3.69
C SER A 101 12.07 -6.45 -3.76
N THR A 102 11.49 -6.48 -4.96
CA THR A 102 10.07 -6.79 -5.16
C THR A 102 9.74 -8.22 -4.73
N PHE A 103 10.58 -9.20 -5.07
CA PHE A 103 10.35 -10.57 -4.64
C PHE A 103 10.36 -10.69 -3.11
N ILE A 104 11.35 -10.09 -2.44
CA ILE A 104 11.45 -10.08 -0.97
C ILE A 104 10.23 -9.38 -0.34
N LEU A 105 9.81 -8.23 -0.88
CA LEU A 105 8.62 -7.51 -0.44
C LEU A 105 7.38 -8.40 -0.47
N VAL A 106 7.15 -9.11 -1.57
CA VAL A 106 5.98 -9.98 -1.74
C VAL A 106 6.04 -11.16 -0.78
N MET A 107 7.21 -11.79 -0.62
CA MET A 107 7.39 -12.92 0.28
C MET A 107 7.14 -12.53 1.74
N LEU A 108 7.71 -11.41 2.20
CA LEU A 108 7.54 -10.95 3.58
C LEU A 108 6.12 -10.45 3.84
N SER A 109 5.52 -9.73 2.90
CA SER A 109 4.12 -9.28 3.03
C SER A 109 3.15 -10.46 3.07
N SER A 110 3.45 -11.54 2.34
CA SER A 110 2.61 -12.75 2.35
C SER A 110 2.60 -13.46 3.70
N LEU A 111 3.62 -13.28 4.55
CA LEU A 111 3.67 -13.85 5.90
C LEU A 111 2.67 -13.19 6.87
N ALA A 112 2.11 -12.03 6.51
CA ALA A 112 1.04 -11.39 7.27
C ALA A 112 -0.35 -11.98 6.99
N GLY A 113 -0.48 -12.82 5.95
CA GLY A 113 -1.73 -13.50 5.62
C GLY A 113 -2.05 -14.63 6.57
N HIS A 114 -3.35 -14.82 6.89
CA HIS A 114 -3.82 -15.92 7.74
C HIS A 114 -3.62 -17.29 7.06
N ASP A 115 -3.77 -17.36 5.74
CA ASP A 115 -3.61 -18.58 4.93
C ASP A 115 -2.31 -18.55 4.10
N PHE A 116 -1.17 -18.57 4.78
CA PHE A 116 0.12 -18.51 4.09
C PHE A 116 0.41 -19.80 3.29
N ASN A 117 0.60 -19.63 1.98
CA ASN A 117 1.10 -20.68 1.10
C ASN A 117 2.33 -20.20 0.34
N TRP A 118 3.50 -20.77 0.65
CA TRP A 118 4.78 -20.41 0.03
C TRP A 118 4.76 -20.52 -1.50
N LYS A 119 4.05 -21.49 -2.08
CA LYS A 119 3.97 -21.65 -3.54
C LYS A 119 3.18 -20.51 -4.18
N VAL A 120 2.07 -20.10 -3.56
CA VAL A 120 1.25 -18.97 -4.03
C VAL A 120 2.00 -17.67 -3.87
N ALA A 121 2.68 -17.46 -2.73
CA ALA A 121 3.50 -16.29 -2.49
C ALA A 121 4.65 -16.17 -3.51
N ALA A 122 5.39 -17.26 -3.75
CA ALA A 122 6.47 -17.28 -4.72
C ALA A 122 5.97 -17.05 -6.16
N ALA A 123 4.85 -17.66 -6.54
CA ALA A 123 4.23 -17.43 -7.85
C ALA A 123 3.80 -15.96 -8.03
N ASN A 124 3.17 -15.38 -7.01
CA ASN A 124 2.78 -13.96 -7.02
C ASN A 124 4.01 -13.04 -7.06
N GLY A 125 5.07 -13.39 -6.33
CA GLY A 125 6.34 -12.65 -6.35
C GLY A 125 6.98 -12.63 -7.74
N VAL A 126 7.09 -13.80 -8.39
CA VAL A 126 7.59 -13.90 -9.76
C VAL A 126 6.70 -13.11 -10.73
N PHE A 127 5.38 -13.25 -10.61
CA PHE A 127 4.43 -12.51 -11.45
C PHE A 127 4.59 -10.99 -11.30
N LEU A 128 4.68 -10.48 -10.07
CA LEU A 128 4.83 -9.05 -9.81
C LEU A 128 6.18 -8.51 -10.27
N VAL A 129 7.25 -9.30 -10.16
CA VAL A 129 8.56 -8.94 -10.75
C VAL A 129 8.47 -8.81 -12.26
N VAL A 130 7.88 -9.80 -12.94
CA VAL A 130 7.69 -9.77 -14.40
C VAL A 130 6.79 -8.61 -14.81
N PHE A 131 5.69 -8.40 -14.11
CA PHE A 131 4.76 -7.31 -14.38
C PHE A 131 5.43 -5.95 -14.18
N SER A 132 6.20 -5.77 -13.10
CA SER A 132 6.95 -4.54 -12.82
C SER A 132 7.95 -4.25 -13.94
N TYR A 133 8.71 -5.25 -14.38
CA TYR A 133 9.61 -5.11 -15.54
C TYR A 133 8.85 -4.69 -16.81
N LEU A 134 7.75 -5.37 -17.12
CA LEU A 134 6.99 -5.10 -18.33
C LEU A 134 6.33 -3.72 -18.31
N ALA A 135 5.73 -3.32 -17.20
CA ALA A 135 5.04 -2.05 -17.06
C ALA A 135 6.03 -0.88 -17.05
N PHE A 136 7.08 -0.97 -16.23
CA PHE A 136 7.91 0.17 -15.95
C PHE A 136 9.15 0.29 -16.84
N VAL A 137 9.85 -0.83 -17.08
CA VAL A 137 11.07 -0.81 -17.91
C VAL A 137 10.67 -0.84 -19.38
N LYS A 138 9.88 -1.84 -19.78
CA LYS A 138 9.50 -2.00 -21.18
C LYS A 138 8.38 -1.05 -21.61
N GLY A 139 7.38 -0.83 -20.75
CA GLY A 139 6.21 -0.01 -21.06
C GLY A 139 6.49 1.49 -20.96
N LEU A 140 7.09 1.93 -19.85
CA LEU A 140 7.34 3.35 -19.57
C LEU A 140 8.77 3.80 -19.88
N GLY A 141 9.70 2.89 -20.16
CA GLY A 141 11.09 3.22 -20.47
C GLY A 141 11.88 3.76 -19.27
N LEU A 142 11.47 3.43 -18.05
CA LEU A 142 12.13 3.92 -16.85
C LEU A 142 13.46 3.22 -16.61
N ILE A 143 14.44 3.99 -16.14
CA ILE A 143 15.80 3.52 -15.84
C ILE A 143 15.93 3.38 -14.33
N PHE A 144 16.06 2.14 -13.85
CA PHE A 144 16.33 1.82 -12.44
C PHE A 144 17.30 0.63 -12.34
N PRO A 145 17.94 0.42 -11.17
CA PRO A 145 18.72 -0.79 -10.91
C PRO A 145 17.79 -2.02 -10.94
N LEU A 146 17.99 -2.90 -11.91
CA LEU A 146 17.18 -4.12 -12.06
C LEU A 146 17.79 -5.30 -11.28
N TRP A 147 19.12 -5.35 -11.26
CA TRP A 147 19.94 -6.39 -10.66
C TRP A 147 20.81 -5.79 -9.54
N PRO A 148 21.28 -6.59 -8.57
CA PRO A 148 22.16 -6.09 -7.52
C PRO A 148 23.41 -5.38 -8.07
N SER A 149 23.55 -4.10 -7.76
CA SER A 149 24.78 -3.34 -7.97
C SER A 149 25.59 -3.40 -6.68
N LEU A 150 26.28 -4.53 -6.45
CA LEU A 150 27.19 -4.74 -5.32
C LEU A 150 28.48 -3.88 -5.39
N GLY A 151 28.43 -2.68 -5.98
CA GLY A 151 29.58 -1.78 -6.11
C GLY A 151 30.67 -2.26 -7.08
N LEU A 152 30.40 -3.26 -7.92
CA LEU A 152 31.29 -3.68 -9.00
C LEU A 152 30.99 -2.80 -10.23
N ASN A 153 31.54 -1.59 -10.23
CA ASN A 153 31.70 -0.77 -11.45
C ASN A 153 32.75 -1.40 -12.37
#